data_AF-A0A8T5S603-F1
#
_entry.id   AF-A0A8T5S603-F1
#
_cell.length_a   1.000
_cell.length_b   1.000
_cell.length_c   1.000
_cell.angle_alpha   90.00
_cell.angle_beta   90.00
_cell.angle_gamma   90.00
#
_symmetry.space_group_name_H-M   'P 1'
#
loop_
_entity.id
_entity.type
_entity.pdbx_description
1 polymer ?
#
loop_
_entity_poly.entity_id
_entity_poly.type
_entity_poly.pdbx_seq_one_letter_code
_entity_poly.pdbx_strand_id
1 'polypeptide(L)'
;MAFILNFINGIAATTRMVNRIPDYGEASMYMLTMPTNMFASFLFGYTTIGLFLAKKKDLMRYTGLAGVFLAIAVGFPLAFDSMFLEGSDPSFSMFIMGPVVSLLVGFVLLSSKMWNKINTV
;
A
#
# COMPACT_ATOMS: atom_id res chain seq x y z
N MET A 1 1.68 -0.66 -10.81
CA MET A 1 2.70 -1.14 -9.85
C MET A 1 2.22 -1.06 -8.38
N ALA A 2 1.59 0.03 -7.92
CA ALA A 2 1.06 0.13 -6.54
C ALA A 2 0.13 -1.03 -6.14
N PHE A 3 -0.79 -1.45 -7.03
CA PHE A 3 -1.62 -2.66 -6.85
C PHE A 3 -0.78 -3.89 -6.47
N ILE A 4 0.17 -4.27 -7.35
CA ILE A 4 0.99 -5.47 -7.21
C ILE A 4 1.84 -5.42 -5.94
N LEU A 5 2.48 -4.29 -5.66
CA LEU A 5 3.38 -4.17 -4.51
C LEU A 5 2.64 -4.21 -3.17
N ASN A 6 1.46 -3.59 -3.07
CA ASN A 6 0.64 -3.70 -1.86
C ASN A 6 0.08 -5.12 -1.70
N PHE A 7 -0.25 -5.82 -2.80
CA PHE A 7 -0.61 -7.23 -2.74
C PHE A 7 0.54 -8.10 -2.21
N ILE A 8 1.76 -7.93 -2.75
CA ILE A 8 2.96 -8.66 -2.30
C ILE A 8 3.23 -8.36 -0.81
N ASN A 9 3.15 -7.10 -0.39
CA ASN A 9 3.30 -6.72 1.02
C ASN A 9 2.25 -7.39 1.91
N GLY A 10 1.00 -7.49 1.44
CA GLY A 10 -0.06 -8.21 2.17
C GLY A 10 0.27 -9.69 2.33
N ILE A 11 0.69 -10.37 1.25
CA ILE A 11 1.07 -11.79 1.30
C ILE A 11 2.29 -12.02 2.19
N ALA A 12 3.32 -11.19 2.07
CA ALA A 12 4.53 -11.30 2.88
C ALA A 12 4.23 -11.08 4.37
N ALA A 13 3.31 -10.16 4.70
CA ALA A 13 2.83 -9.97 6.06
C ALA A 13 2.06 -11.21 6.56
N THR A 14 1.24 -11.86 5.73
CA THR A 14 0.59 -13.14 6.09
C THR A 14 1.62 -14.22 6.43
N THR A 15 2.67 -14.38 5.61
CA THR A 15 3.71 -15.39 5.86
C THR A 15 4.45 -15.14 7.16
N ARG A 16 4.84 -13.88 7.44
CA ARG A 16 5.51 -13.53 8.70
C ARG A 16 4.60 -13.67 9.91
N MET A 17 3.32 -13.29 9.77
CA MET A 17 2.32 -13.52 10.81
C MET A 17 2.26 -15.01 11.16
N VAL A 18 2.02 -15.90 10.18
CA VAL A 18 1.88 -17.34 10.41
C VAL A 18 3.11 -17.94 11.10
N ASN A 19 4.31 -17.51 10.71
CA ASN A 19 5.56 -17.99 11.30
C ASN A 19 5.82 -17.46 12.73
N ARG A 20 5.14 -16.37 13.14
CA ARG A 20 5.31 -15.73 14.45
C ARG A 20 4.08 -15.80 15.35
N ILE A 21 3.03 -16.54 14.96
CA ILE A 21 1.83 -16.78 15.78
C ILE A 21 2.14 -17.26 17.22
N PRO A 22 3.19 -18.05 17.51
CA PRO A 22 3.53 -18.40 18.90
C PRO A 22 3.81 -17.17 19.79
N ASP A 23 4.26 -16.06 19.20
CA ASP A 23 4.52 -14.78 19.86
C ASP A 23 3.54 -13.70 19.37
N TYR A 24 2.37 -13.63 20.02
CA TYR A 24 1.30 -12.67 19.70
C TYR A 24 1.75 -11.20 19.68
N GLY A 25 2.74 -10.83 20.50
CA GLY A 25 3.30 -9.48 20.54
C GLY A 25 3.95 -9.09 19.21
N GLU A 26 4.82 -9.94 18.68
CA GLU A 26 5.51 -9.71 17.41
C GLU A 26 4.60 -9.88 16.19
N ALA A 27 3.57 -10.74 16.29
CA ALA A 27 2.61 -10.95 15.21
C ALA A 27 1.63 -9.76 15.02
N SER A 28 1.49 -8.88 16.02
CA SER A 28 0.46 -7.83 16.04
C SER A 28 0.56 -6.81 14.89
N MET A 29 1.78 -6.38 14.53
CA MET A 29 1.97 -5.47 13.40
C MET A 29 1.59 -6.12 12.07
N TYR A 30 1.88 -7.42 11.91
CA TYR A 30 1.51 -8.15 10.71
C TYR A 30 0.00 -8.39 10.59
N MET A 31 -0.70 -8.58 11.71
CA MET A 31 -2.15 -8.74 11.75
C MET A 31 -2.91 -7.50 11.25
N LEU A 32 -2.39 -6.29 11.51
CA LEU A 32 -2.97 -5.06 10.97
C LEU A 32 -2.50 -4.77 9.53
N THR A 33 -1.24 -5.07 9.24
CA THR A 33 -0.62 -4.73 7.96
C THR A 33 -1.12 -5.59 6.81
N MET A 34 -1.39 -6.87 7.06
CA MET A 34 -1.93 -7.79 6.05
C MET A 34 -3.26 -7.28 5.45
N PRO A 35 -4.36 -7.14 6.22
CA PRO A 35 -5.63 -6.73 5.66
C PRO A 35 -5.54 -5.32 5.07
N THR A 36 -4.80 -4.41 5.69
CA THR A 36 -4.69 -3.02 5.22
C THR A 36 -4.02 -2.94 3.84
N ASN A 37 -2.91 -3.66 3.63
CA ASN A 37 -2.26 -3.71 2.32
C ASN A 37 -3.11 -4.44 1.27
N MET A 38 -3.87 -5.46 1.66
CA MET A 38 -4.83 -6.13 0.76
C MET A 38 -5.94 -5.18 0.33
N PHE A 39 -6.54 -4.44 1.27
CA PHE A 39 -7.53 -3.42 0.95
C PHE A 39 -6.95 -2.31 0.07
N ALA A 40 -5.75 -1.81 0.40
CA ALA A 40 -5.06 -0.82 -0.43
C ALA A 40 -4.84 -1.33 -1.86
N SER A 41 -4.43 -2.59 -2.01
CA SER A 41 -4.31 -3.26 -3.30
C SER A 41 -5.64 -3.24 -4.06
N PHE A 42 -6.74 -3.70 -3.46
CA PHE A 42 -8.05 -3.66 -4.12
C PHE A 42 -8.47 -2.25 -4.55
N LEU A 43 -8.23 -1.23 -3.73
CA LEU A 43 -8.54 0.15 -4.08
C LEU A 43 -7.70 0.65 -5.26
N PHE A 44 -6.41 0.27 -5.35
CA PHE A 44 -5.58 0.57 -6.51
C PHE A 44 -6.01 -0.18 -7.77
N GLY A 45 -6.43 -1.44 -7.64
CA GLY A 45 -6.99 -2.22 -8.75
C GLY A 45 -8.26 -1.57 -9.29
N TYR A 46 -9.19 -1.25 -8.40
CA TYR A 46 -10.44 -0.55 -8.73
C TYR A 46 -10.18 0.81 -9.37
N THR A 47 -9.26 1.59 -8.81
CA THR A 47 -8.85 2.89 -9.37
C THR A 47 -8.27 2.71 -10.77
N THR A 48 -7.37 1.74 -10.97
CA THR A 48 -6.72 1.50 -12.26
C THR A 48 -7.77 1.17 -13.33
N ILE A 49 -8.64 0.20 -13.07
CA ILE A 49 -9.71 -0.19 -14.00
C ILE A 49 -10.67 0.98 -14.24
N GLY A 50 -11.04 1.67 -13.17
CA GLY A 50 -11.96 2.80 -13.22
C GLY A 50 -11.43 4.00 -13.99
N LEU A 51 -10.11 4.26 -13.99
CA LEU A 51 -9.54 5.34 -14.80
C LEU A 51 -9.76 5.15 -16.31
N PHE A 52 -9.89 3.89 -16.77
CA PHE A 52 -10.17 3.58 -18.18
C PHE A 52 -11.68 3.47 -18.48
N LEU A 53 -12.49 3.00 -17.53
CA LEU A 53 -13.88 2.61 -17.80
C LEU A 53 -14.94 3.50 -17.14
N ALA A 54 -14.60 4.23 -16.08
CA ALA A 54 -15.60 4.95 -15.28
C ALA A 54 -15.94 6.32 -15.90
N LYS A 55 -17.25 6.59 -16.02
CA LYS A 55 -17.76 7.93 -16.42
C LYS A 55 -17.45 9.01 -15.37
N LYS A 56 -17.35 8.63 -14.09
CA LYS A 56 -17.08 9.54 -12.96
C LYS A 56 -15.66 9.34 -12.45
N LYS A 57 -14.67 9.90 -13.18
CA LYS A 57 -13.25 9.73 -12.86
C LYS A 57 -12.86 10.30 -11.49
N ASP A 58 -13.54 11.33 -11.00
CA ASP A 58 -13.25 11.90 -9.67
C ASP A 58 -13.48 10.89 -8.52
N LEU A 59 -14.46 9.98 -8.65
CA LEU A 59 -14.62 8.91 -7.68
C LEU A 59 -13.39 7.99 -7.66
N MET A 60 -12.80 7.72 -8.82
CA MET A 60 -11.59 6.89 -8.92
C MET A 60 -10.39 7.60 -8.29
N ARG A 61 -10.32 8.93 -8.43
CA ARG A 61 -9.33 9.75 -7.72
C ARG A 61 -9.40 9.54 -6.22
N TYR A 62 -10.59 9.70 -5.63
CA TYR A 62 -10.77 9.55 -4.19
C TYR A 62 -10.51 8.13 -3.71
N THR A 63 -10.97 7.12 -4.44
CA THR A 63 -10.66 5.71 -4.13
C THR A 63 -9.16 5.44 -4.17
N GLY A 64 -8.46 5.98 -5.17
CA GLY A 64 -7.01 5.86 -5.29
C GLY A 64 -6.29 6.53 -4.12
N LEU A 65 -6.71 7.74 -3.74
CA LEU A 65 -6.15 8.46 -2.59
C LEU A 65 -6.41 7.73 -1.27
N ALA A 66 -7.56 7.09 -1.09
CA ALA A 66 -7.82 6.22 0.05
C ALA A 66 -6.86 5.02 0.08
N GLY A 67 -6.61 4.39 -1.08
CA GLY A 67 -5.60 3.34 -1.21
C GLY A 67 -4.18 3.81 -0.87
N VAL A 68 -3.81 5.02 -1.30
CA VAL A 68 -2.52 5.65 -0.94
C VAL A 68 -2.41 5.84 0.56
N PHE A 69 -3.45 6.39 1.19
CA PHE A 69 -3.46 6.61 2.64
C PHE A 69 -3.27 5.31 3.42
N LEU A 70 -4.03 4.26 3.09
CA LEU A 70 -3.92 2.96 3.75
C LEU A 70 -2.53 2.33 3.57
N ALA A 71 -1.99 2.36 2.35
CA ALA A 71 -0.67 1.82 2.05
C ALA A 71 0.44 2.52 2.84
N ILE A 72 0.38 3.85 2.96
CA ILE A 72 1.38 4.66 3.67
C ILE A 72 1.24 4.48 5.19
N ALA A 73 0.02 4.58 5.71
CA ALA A 73 -0.27 4.59 7.14
C ALA A 73 0.21 3.32 7.84
N VAL A 74 0.22 2.18 7.14
CA VAL A 74 0.63 0.89 7.72
C VAL A 74 1.89 0.33 7.08
N GLY A 75 2.17 0.63 5.81
CA GLY A 75 3.36 0.15 5.11
C GLY A 75 4.67 0.79 5.60
N PHE A 76 4.70 2.11 5.86
CA PHE A 76 5.93 2.74 6.36
C PHE A 76 6.29 2.31 7.79
N PRO A 77 5.33 2.25 8.75
CA PRO A 77 5.63 1.71 10.08
C PRO A 77 6.17 0.28 10.03
N LEU A 78 5.56 -0.61 9.22
CA LEU A 78 6.06 -1.98 9.09
C LEU A 78 7.45 -2.03 8.46
N ALA A 79 7.70 -1.22 7.44
CA ALA A 79 9.02 -1.15 6.82
C ALA A 79 10.06 -0.65 7.83
N PHE A 80 9.75 0.37 8.63
CA PHE A 80 10.65 0.87 9.67
C PHE A 80 10.95 -0.21 10.73
N ASP A 81 9.90 -0.85 11.26
CA ASP A 81 10.05 -1.90 12.27
C ASP A 81 10.91 -3.07 11.76
N SER A 82 10.60 -3.57 10.57
CA SER A 82 11.37 -4.66 9.95
C SER A 82 12.81 -4.28 9.56
N MET A 83 13.11 -3.00 9.32
CA MET A 83 14.46 -2.55 9.00
C MET A 83 15.31 -2.32 10.24
N PHE A 84 14.73 -1.82 11.34
CA PHE A 84 15.50 -1.28 12.46
C PHE A 84 15.26 -1.98 13.80
N LEU A 85 14.16 -2.71 13.97
CA LEU A 85 13.75 -3.26 15.27
C LEU A 85 13.73 -4.79 15.32
N GLU A 86 13.49 -5.47 14.19
CA GLU A 86 13.45 -6.94 14.17
C GLU A 86 14.81 -7.64 14.04
N GLY A 87 15.87 -6.92 13.68
CA GLY A 87 17.20 -7.48 13.45
C GLY A 87 18.27 -6.83 14.32
N SER A 88 19.38 -7.54 14.56
CA SER A 88 20.56 -6.99 15.23
C SER A 88 21.27 -5.93 14.38
N ASP A 89 21.15 -6.04 13.05
CA ASP A 89 21.72 -5.13 12.08
C ASP A 89 20.62 -4.56 11.15
N PRO A 90 20.68 -3.25 10.82
CA PRO A 90 19.75 -2.67 9.88
C PRO A 90 19.85 -3.33 8.50
N SER A 91 18.74 -3.86 8.00
CA SER A 91 18.69 -4.53 6.70
C SER A 91 17.58 -3.96 5.83
N PHE A 92 17.69 -4.11 4.50
CA PHE A 92 16.67 -3.62 3.58
C PHE A 92 15.36 -4.41 3.74
N SER A 93 14.25 -3.70 3.97
CA SER A 93 12.94 -4.32 4.05
C SER A 93 12.21 -4.27 2.72
N MET A 94 11.78 -5.44 2.24
CA MET A 94 10.91 -5.55 1.07
C MET A 94 9.59 -4.77 1.24
N PHE A 95 9.14 -4.55 2.48
CA PHE A 95 7.89 -3.85 2.76
C PHE A 95 7.91 -2.37 2.37
N ILE A 96 9.08 -1.76 2.16
CA ILE A 96 9.21 -0.32 1.81
C ILE A 96 8.71 0.00 0.39
N MET A 97 8.71 -0.96 -0.52
CA MET A 97 8.42 -0.70 -1.94
C MET A 97 6.95 -0.33 -2.18
N GLY A 98 6.02 -1.01 -1.51
CA GLY A 98 4.58 -0.70 -1.55
C GLY A 98 4.26 0.75 -1.20
N PRO A 99 4.60 1.25 0.02
CA PRO A 99 4.30 2.62 0.43
C PRO A 99 5.03 3.68 -0.41
N VAL A 100 6.28 3.45 -0.84
CA VAL A 100 7.01 4.39 -1.71
C VAL A 100 6.30 4.55 -3.06
N VAL A 101 5.93 3.45 -3.71
CA VAL A 101 5.22 3.52 -5.00
C VAL A 101 3.81 4.08 -4.82
N SER A 102 3.13 3.76 -3.72
CA SER A 102 1.85 4.39 -3.36
C SER A 102 1.98 5.90 -3.20
N LEU A 103 3.06 6.39 -2.57
CA LEU A 103 3.30 7.83 -2.41
C LEU A 103 3.49 8.53 -3.77
N LEU A 104 4.20 7.91 -4.71
CA LEU A 104 4.31 8.43 -6.08
C LEU A 104 2.95 8.50 -6.78
N VAL A 105 2.11 7.47 -6.63
CA VAL A 105 0.73 7.49 -7.15
C VAL A 105 -0.09 8.60 -6.48
N GLY A 106 0.06 8.78 -5.17
CA GLY A 106 -0.56 9.86 -4.42
C GLY A 106 -0.20 11.23 -4.97
N PHE A 107 1.07 11.46 -5.29
CA PHE A 107 1.51 12.71 -5.91
C PHE A 107 0.81 12.97 -7.27
N VAL A 108 0.69 11.94 -8.10
CA VAL A 108 -0.01 12.03 -9.40
C VAL A 108 -1.50 12.35 -9.21
N LEU A 109 -2.16 11.67 -8.26
CA LEU A 109 -3.59 11.87 -7.99
C LEU A 109 -3.88 13.20 -7.28
N LEU A 110 -2.99 13.71 -6.43
CA LEU A 110 -3.17 15.00 -5.76
C LEU A 110 -2.88 16.19 -6.70
N SER A 111 -1.91 16.04 -7.60
CA SER A 111 -1.54 17.11 -8.53
C SER A 111 -2.66 17.44 -9.51
N SER A 112 -3.29 18.61 -9.37
CA SER A 112 -4.37 19.06 -10.26
C SER A 112 -3.95 19.08 -11.73
N LYS A 113 -2.69 19.45 -12.03
CA LYS A 113 -2.16 19.49 -13.40
C LYS A 113 -2.09 18.08 -14.01
N MET A 114 -1.68 17.08 -13.23
CA MET A 114 -1.56 15.70 -13.71
C MET A 114 -2.94 15.04 -13.79
N TRP A 115 -3.79 15.26 -12.78
CA TRP A 115 -5.17 14.77 -12.76
C TRP A 115 -5.98 15.26 -13.96
N ASN A 116 -5.91 16.56 -14.27
CA ASN A 116 -6.66 17.12 -15.39
C ASN A 116 -6.27 16.46 -16.72
N LYS A 117 -4.98 16.14 -16.92
CA LYS A 117 -4.55 15.40 -18.12
C LYS A 117 -5.16 14.00 -18.21
N ILE A 118 -5.35 13.32 -17.08
CA ILE A 118 -5.97 11.99 -17.01
C ILE A 118 -7.50 12.07 -17.24
N ASN A 119 -8.12 13.15 -16.78
CA ASN A 119 -9.55 13.36 -16.90
C ASN A 119 -9.99 13.79 -18.32
N THR A 120 -9.11 14.43 -19.08
CA THR A 120 -9.39 14.90 -20.45
C THR A 120 -9.23 13.84 -21.55
N VAL A 121 -8.65 12.68 -21.22
CA VAL A 121 -8.60 11.50 -22.10
C VAL A 121 -9.89 10.71 -21.96
#